data_AF-A0A8T5KH50-F1
#
_entry.id   AF-A0A8T5KH50-F1
#
_cell.length_a   1.000
_cell.length_b   1.000
_cell.length_c   1.000
_cell.angle_alpha   90.00
_cell.angle_beta   90.00
_cell.angle_gamma   90.00
#
_symmetry.space_group_name_H-M   'P 1'
#
loop_
_entity.id
_entity.type
_entity.pdbx_description
1 polymer ?
#
loop_
_entity_poly.entity_id
_entity_poly.type
_entity_poly.pdbx_seq_one_letter_code
_entity_poly.pdbx_strand_id
1 'polypeptide(L)'
;MFEADSRVSSSELSRYVLNYLEHEGWRHVSAQEPNSPSSRRTVEWILGTNHLIYGSMGDMLHAGRSQSVSYVRVADLPGFILHIASPLNRRIAESVAAGYSGDINLSFYTGGLTMRFEEGKLVSAAPWGPSIETGWSDEGWNARFPGLTFLQLLFGFRSVDDLLHAFPDASIDSSSTREVLNALFPTKPSSIGFEEEAV
;
A
#
# COMPACT_ATOMS: atom_id res chain seq x y z
N MET A 1 -7.77 -3.95 26.23
CA MET A 1 -7.22 -5.15 25.59
C MET A 1 -8.07 -6.32 26.08
N PHE A 2 -8.86 -6.93 25.21
CA PHE A 2 -9.61 -8.14 25.53
C PHE A 2 -8.82 -9.30 24.95
N GLU A 3 -8.33 -10.18 25.83
CA GLU A 3 -7.58 -11.38 25.45
C GLU A 3 -8.55 -12.55 25.48
N ALA A 4 -8.59 -13.31 24.38
CA ALA A 4 -9.46 -14.45 24.32
C ALA A 4 -8.86 -15.62 25.11
N ASP A 5 -9.71 -16.36 25.82
CA ASP A 5 -9.31 -17.57 26.53
C ASP A 5 -8.63 -18.54 25.55
N SER A 6 -7.44 -19.03 25.91
CA SER A 6 -6.62 -19.93 25.08
C SER A 6 -7.30 -21.26 24.75
N ARG A 7 -8.43 -21.55 25.40
CA ARG A 7 -9.30 -22.70 25.11
C ARG A 7 -10.27 -22.48 23.96
N VAL A 8 -10.48 -21.24 23.53
CA VAL A 8 -11.37 -20.91 22.40
C VAL A 8 -10.53 -20.77 21.15
N SER A 9 -10.86 -21.57 20.13
CA SER A 9 -10.13 -21.54 18.87
C SER A 9 -10.34 -20.20 18.16
N SER A 10 -9.33 -19.73 17.43
CA SER A 10 -9.43 -18.48 16.65
C SER A 10 -10.58 -18.49 15.63
N SER A 11 -10.98 -19.67 15.14
CA SER A 11 -12.13 -19.84 14.24
C SER A 11 -13.47 -19.64 14.96
N GLU A 12 -13.63 -20.16 16.18
CA GLU A 12 -14.83 -19.95 17.00
C GLU A 12 -14.99 -18.48 17.42
N LEU A 13 -13.89 -17.84 17.82
CA LEU A 13 -13.88 -16.40 18.13
C LEU A 13 -14.26 -15.56 16.92
N SER A 14 -13.65 -15.83 15.77
CA SER A 14 -13.94 -15.10 14.53
C SER A 14 -15.41 -15.24 14.12
N ARG A 15 -15.97 -16.45 14.24
CA ARG A 15 -17.38 -16.73 13.97
C ARG A 15 -18.31 -16.00 14.94
N TYR A 16 -17.99 -16.00 16.23
CA TYR A 16 -18.78 -15.30 17.23
C TYR A 16 -18.81 -13.79 16.99
N VAL A 17 -17.65 -13.18 16.74
CA VAL A 17 -17.53 -11.74 16.48
C VAL A 17 -18.28 -11.34 15.23
N LEU A 18 -18.18 -12.12 14.15
CA LEU A 18 -18.91 -11.83 12.91
C LEU A 18 -20.42 -11.95 13.09
N ASN A 19 -20.91 -13.02 13.71
CA ASN A 19 -22.34 -13.20 13.95
C ASN A 19 -22.90 -12.09 14.86
N TYR A 20 -22.12 -11.67 15.86
CA TYR A 20 -22.50 -10.57 16.74
C TYR A 20 -22.59 -9.24 15.98
N LEU A 21 -21.57 -8.93 15.16
CA LEU A 21 -21.54 -7.69 14.38
C LEU A 21 -22.62 -7.67 13.29
N GLU A 22 -22.89 -8.81 12.66
CA GLU A 22 -24.02 -8.96 11.74
C GLU A 22 -25.34 -8.68 12.48
N HIS A 23 -25.57 -9.34 13.61
CA HIS A 23 -26.77 -9.15 14.42
C HIS A 23 -26.96 -7.70 14.89
N GLU A 24 -25.92 -7.05 15.40
CA GLU A 24 -25.98 -5.66 15.84
C GLU A 24 -26.12 -4.68 14.67
N GLY A 25 -25.46 -4.94 13.54
CA GLY A 25 -25.65 -4.19 12.30
C GLY A 25 -27.11 -4.22 11.84
N TRP A 26 -27.75 -5.40 11.87
CA TRP A 26 -29.17 -5.55 11.55
C TRP A 26 -30.06 -4.76 12.52
N ARG A 27 -29.79 -4.82 13.84
CA ARG A 27 -30.56 -4.03 14.83
C ARG A 27 -30.49 -2.54 14.55
N HIS A 28 -29.33 -2.02 14.14
CA HIS A 28 -29.15 -0.61 13.83
C HIS A 28 -29.89 -0.19 12.55
N VAL A 29 -29.78 -0.98 11.49
CA VAL A 29 -30.44 -0.70 10.20
C VAL A 29 -31.96 -0.78 10.33
N SER A 30 -32.48 -1.81 11.01
CA SER A 30 -33.91 -1.99 11.23
C SER A 30 -34.53 -0.89 12.12
N ALA A 31 -33.73 -0.23 12.97
CA ALA A 31 -34.18 0.90 13.77
C ALA A 31 -34.30 2.22 12.96
N GLN A 32 -33.53 2.37 11.87
CA GLN A 32 -33.49 3.60 11.08
C GLN A 32 -34.43 3.58 9.86
N GLU A 33 -34.66 2.41 9.24
CA GLU A 33 -35.52 2.31 8.03
C GLU A 33 -36.49 1.11 8.07
N PRO A 34 -37.57 1.16 8.87
CA PRO A 34 -38.46 0.02 9.08
C PRO A 34 -39.26 -0.44 7.84
N ASN A 35 -39.30 0.34 6.75
CA ASN A 35 -40.13 0.07 5.56
C ASN A 35 -39.35 0.08 4.21
N SER A 36 -38.02 0.03 4.21
CA SER A 36 -37.25 0.02 2.96
C SER A 36 -37.19 -1.38 2.32
N PRO A 37 -37.73 -1.60 1.12
CA PRO A 37 -37.70 -2.90 0.45
C PRO A 37 -36.38 -3.09 -0.28
N SER A 38 -35.28 -3.28 0.44
CA SER A 38 -33.98 -3.65 -0.17
C SER A 38 -33.63 -5.07 0.23
N SER A 39 -34.12 -6.00 -0.57
CA SER A 39 -33.80 -7.42 -0.51
C SER A 39 -32.30 -7.63 -0.78
N ARG A 40 -31.59 -8.05 0.28
CA ARG A 40 -30.15 -8.31 0.40
C ARG A 40 -29.24 -7.08 0.45
N ARG A 41 -28.93 -6.68 1.69
CA ARG A 41 -27.83 -5.76 2.01
C ARG A 41 -26.68 -6.61 2.58
N THR A 42 -25.64 -6.83 1.77
CA THR A 42 -24.43 -7.58 2.16
C THR A 42 -23.63 -6.78 3.18
N VAL A 43 -23.10 -7.44 4.22
CA VAL A 43 -22.07 -6.85 5.09
C VAL A 43 -20.71 -7.18 4.48
N GLU A 44 -20.02 -6.17 3.92
CA GLU A 44 -18.67 -6.34 3.36
C GLU A 44 -17.61 -5.86 4.34
N TRP A 45 -16.54 -6.66 4.47
CA TRP A 45 -15.38 -6.32 5.28
C TRP A 45 -14.17 -6.18 4.36
N ILE A 46 -13.66 -4.96 4.22
CA ILE A 46 -12.44 -4.70 3.43
C ILE A 46 -11.23 -5.01 4.31
N LEU A 47 -10.79 -6.25 4.25
CA LEU A 47 -9.64 -6.75 4.98
C LEU A 47 -8.44 -6.80 4.03
N GLY A 48 -7.25 -6.44 4.53
CA GLY A 48 -6.02 -6.55 3.74
C GLY A 48 -5.72 -7.98 3.33
N THR A 49 -4.92 -8.20 2.28
CA THR A 49 -4.67 -9.51 1.67
C THR A 49 -4.10 -10.59 2.60
N ASN A 50 -3.51 -10.20 3.73
CA ASN A 50 -2.90 -11.11 4.71
C ASN A 50 -3.70 -11.21 6.03
N HIS A 51 -4.98 -10.86 6.06
CA HIS A 51 -5.76 -10.89 7.29
C HIS A 51 -5.95 -12.33 7.82
N LEU A 52 -5.66 -12.54 9.11
CA LEU A 52 -5.69 -13.87 9.76
C LEU A 52 -7.02 -14.60 9.61
N ILE A 53 -8.12 -13.85 9.46
CA ILE A 53 -9.46 -14.42 9.31
C ILE A 53 -9.59 -15.34 8.09
N TYR A 54 -8.84 -15.06 7.01
CA TYR A 54 -8.87 -15.86 5.79
C TYR A 54 -8.41 -17.29 6.03
N GLY A 55 -7.39 -17.49 6.88
CA GLY A 55 -6.92 -18.83 7.24
C GLY A 55 -7.86 -19.57 8.19
N SER A 56 -8.65 -18.85 8.99
CA SER A 56 -9.52 -19.45 10.01
C SER A 56 -10.94 -19.80 9.53
N MET A 57 -11.41 -19.15 8.45
CA MET A 57 -12.84 -19.23 8.06
C MET A 57 -13.09 -19.88 6.70
N GLY A 58 -12.05 -20.22 5.93
CA GLY A 58 -12.18 -20.96 4.67
C GLY A 58 -13.27 -20.37 3.75
N ASP A 59 -14.17 -21.22 3.28
CA ASP A 59 -15.22 -20.87 2.31
C ASP A 59 -16.42 -20.07 2.89
N MET A 60 -16.47 -19.85 4.21
CA MET A 60 -17.57 -19.07 4.82
C MET A 60 -17.54 -17.59 4.43
N LEU A 61 -16.37 -17.06 4.11
CA LEU A 61 -16.24 -15.73 3.55
C LEU A 61 -16.47 -15.89 2.05
N HIS A 62 -17.59 -15.36 1.53
CA HIS A 62 -17.59 -14.94 0.14
C HIS A 62 -16.49 -13.88 0.04
N ALA A 63 -15.30 -14.28 -0.39
CA ALA A 63 -14.27 -13.37 -0.87
C ALA A 63 -14.83 -12.74 -2.15
N GLY A 64 -15.84 -11.89 -2.00
CA GLY A 64 -16.31 -10.99 -3.02
C GLY A 64 -15.06 -10.27 -3.46
N ARG A 65 -14.61 -10.55 -4.67
CA ARG A 65 -13.51 -9.85 -5.29
C ARG A 65 -14.01 -8.44 -5.60
N SER A 66 -14.15 -7.60 -4.58
CA SER A 66 -14.06 -6.16 -4.77
C SER A 66 -12.57 -5.86 -4.98
N GLN A 67 -12.07 -6.34 -6.11
CA GLN A 67 -10.81 -5.91 -6.65
C GLN A 67 -11.08 -4.52 -7.22
N SER A 68 -11.15 -3.52 -6.36
CA SER A 68 -11.07 -2.13 -6.79
C SER A 68 -9.64 -1.90 -7.30
N VAL A 69 -9.35 -2.43 -8.49
CA VAL A 69 -8.03 -2.30 -9.14
C VAL A 69 -8.03 -0.98 -9.87
N SER A 70 -7.91 0.11 -9.11
CA SER A 70 -7.73 1.43 -9.70
C SER A 70 -6.27 1.60 -10.06
N TYR A 71 -6.00 1.80 -11.34
CA TYR A 71 -4.66 2.16 -11.81
C TYR A 71 -4.48 3.68 -11.72
N VAL A 72 -3.59 4.12 -10.85
CA VAL A 72 -3.31 5.55 -10.62
C VAL A 72 -2.07 5.97 -11.42
N ARG A 73 -2.15 7.14 -12.05
CA ARG A 73 -1.01 7.80 -12.70
C ARG A 73 -0.65 9.06 -11.93
N VAL A 74 0.64 9.36 -11.86
CA VAL A 74 1.17 10.58 -11.25
C VAL A 74 1.82 11.38 -12.37
N ALA A 75 1.24 12.54 -12.70
CA ALA A 75 1.73 13.39 -13.79
C ALA A 75 3.07 14.06 -13.46
N ASP A 76 3.21 14.57 -12.23
CA ASP A 76 4.45 15.15 -11.70
C ASP A 76 4.92 14.31 -10.51
N LEU A 77 5.76 13.32 -10.80
CA LEU A 77 6.25 12.40 -9.77
C LEU A 77 7.14 13.09 -8.72
N PRO A 78 8.15 13.90 -9.09
CA PRO A 78 8.91 14.68 -8.12
C PRO A 78 8.03 15.59 -7.25
N GLY A 79 7.10 16.34 -7.86
CA GLY A 79 6.18 17.20 -7.14
C GLY A 79 5.28 16.43 -6.17
N PHE A 80 4.78 15.26 -6.58
CA PHE A 80 4.01 14.39 -5.69
C PHE A 80 4.85 13.88 -4.50
N ILE A 81 6.09 13.46 -4.73
CA ILE A 81 6.99 12.97 -3.69
C ILE A 81 7.27 14.07 -2.65
N LEU A 82 7.50 15.30 -3.10
CA LEU A 82 7.65 16.46 -2.22
C LEU A 82 6.35 16.78 -1.46
N HIS A 83 5.20 16.65 -2.12
CA HIS A 83 3.90 16.85 -1.48
C HIS A 83 3.67 15.87 -0.33
N ILE A 84 4.14 14.62 -0.46
CA ILE A 84 4.07 13.60 0.59
C ILE A 84 5.35 13.52 1.46
N ALA A 85 6.21 14.54 1.46
CA ALA A 85 7.48 14.50 2.20
C ALA A 85 7.29 14.25 3.70
N SER A 86 6.30 14.89 4.34
CA SER A 86 6.06 14.76 5.78
C SER A 86 5.81 13.31 6.23
N PRO A 87 4.88 12.54 5.63
CA PRO A 87 4.71 11.14 5.97
C PRO A 87 5.92 10.27 5.59
N LEU A 88 6.67 10.59 4.53
CA LEU A 88 7.91 9.87 4.19
C LEU A 88 8.99 10.05 5.26
N ASN A 89 9.21 11.29 5.71
CA ASN A 89 10.18 11.60 6.76
C ASN A 89 9.85 10.90 8.08
N ARG A 90 8.56 10.85 8.44
CA ARG A 90 8.10 10.11 9.62
C ARG A 90 8.43 8.62 9.51
N ARG A 91 8.13 8.01 8.37
CA ARG A 91 8.40 6.57 8.15
C ARG A 91 9.89 6.25 8.22
N ILE A 92 10.74 7.09 7.64
CA ILE A 92 12.20 6.93 7.75
C ILE A 92 12.63 6.99 9.22
N ALA A 93 12.20 8.00 9.97
CA ALA A 93 12.55 8.18 11.38
C ALA A 93 12.08 7.02 12.28
N GLU A 94 11.00 6.33 11.92
CA GLU A 94 10.43 5.19 12.66
C GLU A 94 10.98 3.83 12.17
N SER A 95 11.96 3.82 11.26
CA SER A 95 12.50 2.60 10.64
C SER A 95 13.97 2.35 10.96
N VAL A 96 14.52 1.23 10.49
CA VAL A 96 15.96 0.93 10.54
C VAL A 96 16.80 1.93 9.73
N ALA A 97 16.18 2.69 8.82
CA ALA A 97 16.83 3.73 8.04
C ALA A 97 16.77 5.13 8.71
N ALA A 98 16.45 5.21 10.00
CA ALA A 98 16.40 6.49 10.72
C ALA A 98 17.74 7.26 10.59
N GLY A 99 17.65 8.54 10.23
CA GLY A 99 18.82 9.39 10.01
C GLY A 99 19.52 9.20 8.65
N TYR A 100 18.96 8.39 7.75
CA TYR A 100 19.50 8.18 6.40
C TYR A 100 19.82 9.51 5.70
N SER A 101 21.03 9.61 5.16
CA SER A 101 21.51 10.76 4.42
C SER A 101 22.17 10.28 3.14
N GLY A 102 21.72 10.79 2.00
CA GLY A 102 22.15 10.31 0.69
C GLY A 102 21.06 10.44 -0.36
N ASP A 103 21.42 10.09 -1.59
CA ASP A 103 20.53 10.10 -2.73
C ASP A 103 20.02 8.68 -3.00
N ILE A 104 18.73 8.57 -3.29
CA ILE A 104 18.11 7.36 -3.84
C ILE A 104 17.72 7.69 -5.29
N ASN A 105 18.48 7.13 -6.22
CA ASN A 105 18.28 7.25 -7.66
C ASN A 105 17.49 6.05 -8.18
N LEU A 106 16.29 6.30 -8.71
CA LEU A 106 15.42 5.31 -9.29
C LEU A 106 15.46 5.42 -10.81
N SER A 107 15.85 4.36 -11.50
CA SER A 107 15.77 4.25 -12.95
C SER A 107 14.45 3.64 -13.39
N PHE A 108 13.83 4.25 -14.40
CA PHE A 108 12.71 3.71 -15.15
C PHE A 108 13.08 3.34 -16.59
N TYR A 109 14.39 3.23 -16.88
CA TYR A 109 15.02 3.03 -18.20
C TYR A 109 14.86 4.19 -19.20
N THR A 110 13.70 4.85 -19.21
CA THR A 110 13.41 6.01 -20.07
C THR A 110 13.38 7.33 -19.31
N GLY A 111 13.79 7.30 -18.04
CA GLY A 111 13.74 8.41 -17.09
C GLY A 111 13.90 7.86 -15.68
N GLY A 112 13.45 8.61 -14.68
CA GLY A 112 13.72 8.25 -13.30
C GLY A 112 13.37 9.33 -12.29
N LEU A 113 13.67 9.03 -11.03
CA LEU A 113 13.45 9.90 -9.89
C LEU A 113 14.69 9.85 -8.98
N THR A 114 15.23 11.01 -8.63
CA THR A 114 16.16 11.14 -7.51
C THR A 114 15.43 11.69 -6.31
N MET A 115 15.62 11.07 -5.15
CA MET A 115 15.19 11.58 -3.85
C MET A 115 16.43 11.79 -2.98
N ARG A 116 16.64 13.02 -2.52
CA ARG A 116 17.77 13.36 -1.64
C ARG A 116 17.30 13.49 -0.21
N PHE A 117 18.02 12.83 0.69
CA PHE A 117 17.75 12.87 2.12
C PHE A 117 18.92 13.46 2.90
N GLU A 118 18.61 14.25 3.93
CA GLU A 118 19.56 14.75 4.91
C GLU A 118 18.97 14.52 6.31
N GLU A 119 19.70 13.77 7.15
CA GLU A 119 19.28 13.39 8.50
C GLU A 119 17.86 12.77 8.57
N GLY A 120 17.54 11.92 7.60
CA GLY A 120 16.24 11.25 7.48
C GLY A 120 15.10 12.13 6.96
N LYS A 121 15.39 13.34 6.48
CA LYS A 121 14.42 14.24 5.87
C LYS A 121 14.65 14.35 4.37
N LEU A 122 13.60 14.16 3.59
CA LEU A 122 13.57 14.46 2.17
C LEU A 122 13.77 15.98 1.98
N VAL A 123 14.87 16.36 1.34
CA VAL A 123 15.21 17.77 1.06
C VAL A 123 14.92 18.15 -0.39
N SER A 124 14.98 17.18 -1.33
CA SER A 124 14.62 17.42 -2.72
C SER A 124 14.18 16.13 -3.41
N ALA A 125 13.32 16.28 -4.42
CA ALA A 125 13.04 15.26 -5.41
C ALA A 125 13.15 15.88 -6.80
N ALA A 126 13.75 15.17 -7.74
CA ALA A 126 13.96 15.67 -9.10
C ALA A 126 13.86 14.52 -10.12
N PRO A 127 13.54 14.82 -11.40
CA PRO A 127 13.73 13.86 -12.47
C PRO A 127 15.16 13.36 -12.51
N TRP A 128 15.33 12.06 -12.75
CA TRP A 128 16.64 11.42 -12.90
C TRP A 128 16.70 10.64 -14.21
N GLY A 129 17.92 10.32 -14.65
CA GLY A 129 18.17 9.38 -15.74
C GLY A 129 18.79 10.01 -16.99
N PRO A 130 18.99 9.18 -18.02
CA PRO A 130 19.62 9.62 -19.26
C PRO A 130 18.77 10.71 -19.93
N SER A 131 19.41 11.84 -20.20
CA SER A 131 18.83 12.96 -20.94
C SER A 131 19.72 13.30 -22.13
N ILE A 132 19.20 14.10 -23.06
CA ILE A 132 20.00 14.65 -24.16
C ILE A 132 21.22 15.41 -23.62
N GLU A 133 21.12 16.01 -22.43
CA GLU A 133 22.17 16.82 -21.81
C GLU A 133 23.18 15.99 -21.01
N THR A 134 22.74 14.92 -20.35
CA THR A 134 23.58 14.08 -19.46
C THR A 134 24.18 12.86 -20.14
N GLY A 135 23.78 12.59 -21.39
CA GLY A 135 24.17 11.38 -22.11
C GLY A 135 23.33 10.16 -21.71
N TRP A 136 23.38 9.11 -22.53
CA TRP A 136 22.57 7.91 -22.35
C TRP A 136 23.12 6.93 -21.28
N SER A 137 23.89 7.41 -20.29
CA SER A 137 24.43 6.56 -19.22
C SER A 137 23.40 6.38 -18.10
N ASP A 138 22.90 5.16 -17.94
CA ASP A 138 22.09 4.73 -16.81
C ASP A 138 22.98 4.19 -15.67
N GLU A 139 24.05 4.91 -15.33
CA GLU A 139 24.97 4.56 -14.24
C GLU A 139 24.59 5.31 -12.95
N GLY A 140 24.87 4.73 -11.78
CA GLY A 140 24.59 5.36 -10.48
C GLY A 140 23.14 5.30 -10.00
N TRP A 141 22.34 4.37 -10.53
CA TRP A 141 21.03 3.99 -9.99
C TRP A 141 21.20 3.20 -8.69
N ASN A 142 20.23 3.34 -7.79
CA ASN A 142 20.10 2.50 -6.61
C ASN A 142 19.02 1.42 -6.79
N ALA A 143 17.96 1.75 -7.53
CA ALA A 143 16.95 0.77 -7.91
C ALA A 143 16.48 1.01 -9.34
N ARG A 144 16.08 -0.06 -10.04
CA ARG A 144 15.44 0.00 -11.35
C ARG A 144 14.08 -0.64 -11.30
N PHE A 145 13.09 0.04 -11.88
CA PHE A 145 11.72 -0.45 -12.02
C PHE A 145 11.24 -0.17 -13.45
N PRO A 146 10.80 -1.16 -14.23
CA PRO A 146 10.39 -0.91 -15.61
C PRO A 146 9.16 -0.01 -15.69
N GLY A 147 9.28 1.14 -16.39
CA GLY A 147 8.19 2.08 -16.65
C GLY A 147 7.47 2.53 -15.38
N LEU A 148 6.15 2.32 -15.34
CA LEU A 148 5.29 2.80 -14.24
C LEU A 148 5.13 1.78 -13.09
N THR A 149 5.91 0.70 -13.07
CA THR A 149 5.80 -0.33 -12.01
C THR A 149 6.16 0.21 -10.63
N PHE A 150 7.04 1.22 -10.54
CA PHE A 150 7.34 1.94 -9.30
C PHE A 150 6.08 2.50 -8.61
N LEU A 151 5.03 2.88 -9.36
CA LEU A 151 3.80 3.40 -8.76
C LEU A 151 3.12 2.36 -7.85
N GLN A 152 3.30 1.06 -8.13
CA GLN A 152 2.77 -0.01 -7.28
C GLN A 152 3.48 -0.04 -5.92
N LEU A 153 4.79 0.27 -5.88
CA LEU A 153 5.53 0.45 -4.65
C LEU A 153 5.10 1.74 -3.96
N LEU A 154 5.10 2.88 -4.67
CA LEU A 154 4.74 4.20 -4.15
C LEU A 154 3.42 4.22 -3.38
N PHE A 155 2.40 3.54 -3.91
CA PHE A 155 1.07 3.46 -3.28
C PHE A 155 0.91 2.29 -2.30
N GLY A 156 1.99 1.54 -2.03
CA GLY A 156 1.98 0.43 -1.08
C GLY A 156 1.19 -0.80 -1.55
N PHE A 157 0.94 -0.93 -2.86
CA PHE A 157 0.22 -2.06 -3.44
C PHE A 157 1.10 -3.32 -3.57
N ARG A 158 2.40 -3.12 -3.76
CA ARG A 158 3.42 -4.18 -3.85
C ARG A 158 4.66 -3.79 -3.06
N SER A 159 5.28 -4.77 -2.43
CA SER A 159 6.60 -4.60 -1.81
C SER A 159 7.71 -4.56 -2.86
N VAL A 160 8.93 -4.18 -2.46
CA VAL A 160 10.10 -4.28 -3.33
C VAL A 160 10.29 -5.73 -3.81
N ASP A 161 10.17 -6.70 -2.90
CA ASP A 161 10.39 -8.12 -3.23
C ASP A 161 9.31 -8.65 -4.18
N ASP A 162 8.05 -8.21 -4.04
CA ASP A 162 7.00 -8.57 -5.01
C ASP A 162 7.32 -8.05 -6.42
N LEU A 163 7.84 -6.82 -6.53
CA LEU A 163 8.22 -6.25 -7.82
C LEU A 163 9.44 -6.94 -8.42
N LEU A 164 10.46 -7.25 -7.62
CA LEU A 164 11.62 -8.03 -8.08
C LEU A 164 11.23 -9.44 -8.52
N HIS A 165 10.25 -10.05 -7.86
CA HIS A 165 9.73 -11.36 -8.26
C HIS A 165 8.91 -11.30 -9.56
N ALA A 166 8.07 -10.26 -9.71
CA ALA A 166 7.16 -10.13 -10.85
C ALA A 166 7.84 -9.63 -12.14
N PHE A 167 8.90 -8.82 -12.01
CA PHE A 167 9.55 -8.16 -13.14
C PHE A 167 11.05 -8.53 -13.18
N PRO A 168 11.48 -9.37 -14.14
CA PRO A 168 12.88 -9.78 -14.28
C PRO A 168 13.88 -8.64 -14.45
N ASP A 169 13.41 -7.50 -15.01
CA ASP A 169 14.23 -6.32 -15.24
C ASP A 169 14.31 -5.42 -13.99
N ALA A 170 13.46 -5.62 -12.98
CA ALA A 170 13.57 -4.86 -11.74
C ALA A 170 14.82 -5.28 -10.96
N SER A 171 15.56 -4.30 -10.42
CA SER A 171 16.81 -4.56 -9.69
C SER A 171 17.04 -3.55 -8.58
N ILE A 172 17.82 -3.96 -7.58
CA ILE A 172 18.24 -3.16 -6.43
C ILE A 172 19.75 -3.32 -6.29
N ASP A 173 20.47 -2.21 -6.07
CA ASP A 173 21.93 -2.19 -5.98
C ASP A 173 22.48 -2.77 -4.66
N SER A 174 21.72 -2.64 -3.58
CA SER A 174 22.17 -2.94 -2.23
C SER A 174 21.01 -3.24 -1.26
N SER A 175 21.30 -4.01 -0.21
CA SER A 175 20.33 -4.27 0.86
C SER A 175 19.89 -2.99 1.58
N SER A 176 20.78 -2.01 1.72
CA SER A 176 20.44 -0.72 2.34
C SER A 176 19.40 0.05 1.53
N THR A 177 19.54 0.12 0.20
CA THR A 177 18.50 0.69 -0.67
C THR A 177 17.16 -0.01 -0.51
N ARG A 178 17.16 -1.36 -0.44
CA ARG A 178 15.93 -2.13 -0.20
C ARG A 178 15.26 -1.74 1.12
N GLU A 179 16.03 -1.62 2.20
CA GLU A 179 15.52 -1.24 3.52
C GLU A 179 14.91 0.17 3.51
N VAL A 180 15.60 1.14 2.90
CA VAL A 180 15.10 2.51 2.74
C VAL A 180 13.79 2.54 1.94
N LEU A 181 13.72 1.83 0.82
CA LEU A 181 12.51 1.79 -0.02
C LEU A 181 11.33 1.11 0.68
N ASN A 182 11.57 0.00 1.40
CA ASN A 182 10.53 -0.66 2.19
C ASN A 182 10.05 0.22 3.35
N ALA A 183 10.93 1.03 3.95
CA ALA A 183 10.55 2.01 4.97
C ALA A 183 9.71 3.15 4.38
N LEU A 184 10.12 3.70 3.24
CA LEU A 184 9.39 4.79 2.58
C LEU A 184 7.99 4.37 2.13
N PHE A 185 7.88 3.17 1.56
CA PHE A 185 6.66 2.70 0.89
C PHE A 185 6.21 1.32 1.39
N PRO A 186 5.80 1.21 2.67
CA PRO A 186 5.34 -0.06 3.22
C PRO A 186 4.03 -0.49 2.55
N THR A 187 3.84 -1.81 2.44
CA THR A 187 2.60 -2.36 1.88
C THR A 187 1.40 -2.04 2.78
N LYS A 188 0.32 -1.55 2.18
CA LYS A 188 -0.92 -1.20 2.90
C LYS A 188 -2.15 -1.55 2.07
N PRO A 189 -3.25 -1.99 2.71
CA PRO A 189 -4.53 -2.09 2.04
C PRO A 189 -4.90 -0.71 1.46
N SER A 190 -5.31 -0.70 0.19
CA SER A 190 -5.79 0.51 -0.48
C SER A 190 -7.28 0.35 -0.73
N SER A 191 -8.07 1.36 -0.35
CA SER A 191 -9.48 1.46 -0.71
C SER A 191 -9.77 2.87 -1.21
N ILE A 192 -10.55 2.96 -2.29
CA ILE A 192 -11.20 4.20 -2.71
C ILE A 192 -12.67 4.01 -2.33
N GLY A 193 -13.13 4.76 -1.33
CA GLY A 193 -14.56 4.80 -1.03
C GLY A 193 -15.25 5.54 -2.17
N PHE A 194 -16.12 4.86 -2.91
CA PHE A 194 -17.08 5.55 -3.77
C PHE A 194 -18.26 5.95 -2.87
N GLU A 195 -18.38 7.24 -2.55
CA GLU A 195 -19.67 7.78 -2.11
C GLU A 195 -20.57 7.81 -3.34
N GLU A 196 -21.46 6.81 -3.46
CA GLU A 196 -22.56 6.88 -4.40
C GLU A 196 -23.53 7.95 -3.87
N GLU A 197 -23.42 9.18 -4.37
CA GLU A 197 -24.48 10.17 -4.20
C GLU A 197 -25.75 9.59 -4.83
N ALA A 198 -26.69 9.19 -3.98
CA ALA A 198 -28.01 8.73 -4.40
C ALA A 198 -28.72 9.90 -5.11
N VAL A 199 -28.92 9.75 -6.42
CA VAL A 199 -29.82 10.59 -7.25
C VAL A 199 -31.26 10.15 -7.04
#